data_AF-A0A378VZ83-F1
#
_entry.id   AF-A0A378VZ83-F1
#
_cell.length_a   1.000
_cell.length_b   1.000
_cell.length_c   1.000
_cell.angle_alpha   90.00
_cell.angle_beta   90.00
_cell.angle_gamma   90.00
#
_symmetry.space_group_name_H-M   'P 1'
#
loop_
_entity.id
_entity.type
_entity.pdbx_description
1 polymer ?
#
loop_
_entity_poly.entity_id
_entity_poly.type
_entity_poly.pdbx_seq_one_letter_code
_entity_poly.pdbx_strand_id
1 'polypeptide(L)'
;MQETAVAVSDGIGHQQDDLFAETPSAKQTESVPLHKPYRLPARCPICRSEIEREEGEAVARCSGGMLCQAQRAQGLIHFASRKAMDIDGLGEKQIEQLVAQDLVRHFADLYRIDIPTLQK
;
A
#
# COMPACT_ATOMS: atom_id res chain seq x y z
N MET A 1 -23.73 30.20 42.22
CA MET A 1 -24.50 29.30 43.11
C MET A 1 -24.26 27.89 42.61
N GLN A 2 -23.66 27.05 43.46
CA GLN A 2 -23.69 25.57 43.39
C GLN A 2 -25.18 25.13 43.29
N GLU A 3 -25.62 24.03 42.71
CA GLU A 3 -25.19 22.64 42.54
C GLU A 3 -26.25 22.03 41.57
N THR A 4 -26.08 20.93 40.85
CA THR A 4 -26.14 19.57 41.40
C THR A 4 -25.61 18.56 40.39
N ALA A 5 -24.83 17.61 40.92
CA ALA A 5 -24.52 16.36 40.25
C ALA A 5 -25.72 15.41 40.34
N VAL A 6 -26.04 14.74 39.23
CA VAL A 6 -26.80 13.49 39.24
C VAL A 6 -25.88 12.42 38.67
N ALA A 7 -25.48 11.50 39.54
CA ALA A 7 -24.81 10.25 39.18
C ALA A 7 -25.85 9.12 39.08
N VAL A 8 -25.43 8.02 38.44
CA VAL A 8 -26.07 6.69 38.21
C VAL A 8 -26.45 6.53 36.74
N SER A 9 -26.10 5.45 36.03
CA SER A 9 -25.14 4.35 36.21
C SER A 9 -25.03 3.64 34.85
N ASP A 10 -24.04 2.76 34.74
CA ASP A 10 -23.98 1.61 33.83
C ASP A 10 -23.75 1.87 32.34
N GLY A 11 -22.56 1.51 31.89
CA GLY A 11 -22.25 1.38 30.48
C GLY A 11 -20.79 1.02 30.30
N ILE A 12 -20.52 -0.28 30.36
CA ILE A 12 -19.32 -0.97 29.87
C ILE A 12 -18.55 -0.07 28.89
N GLY A 13 -17.49 0.57 29.39
CA GLY A 13 -16.60 1.35 28.55
C GLY A 13 -15.89 0.37 27.62
N HIS A 14 -16.16 0.49 26.32
CA HIS A 14 -15.34 -0.13 25.29
C HIS A 14 -13.90 0.35 25.50
N GLN A 15 -13.08 -0.49 26.13
CA GLN A 15 -11.62 -0.38 26.08
C GLN A 15 -11.26 -0.61 24.61
N GLN A 16 -11.22 0.46 23.83
CA GLN A 16 -10.50 0.43 22.56
C GLN A 16 -9.04 0.37 22.96
N ASP A 17 -8.46 -0.84 22.89
CA ASP A 17 -7.02 -0.99 22.91
C ASP A 17 -6.47 -0.17 21.73
N ASP A 18 -5.82 0.96 22.04
CA ASP A 18 -5.18 1.82 21.06
C ASP A 18 -4.04 1.03 20.38
N LEU A 19 -4.40 0.35 19.28
CA LEU A 19 -3.50 -0.40 18.39
C LEU A 19 -2.38 0.47 17.77
N PHE A 20 -2.44 1.78 17.99
CA PHE A 20 -1.48 2.76 17.51
C PHE A 20 -1.03 3.72 18.62
N ALA A 21 -0.75 3.20 19.82
CA ALA A 21 -0.12 4.00 20.87
C ALA A 21 1.16 4.67 20.35
N GLU A 22 1.25 6.00 20.48
CA GLU A 22 2.40 6.78 20.03
C GLU A 22 3.66 6.35 20.78
N THR A 23 4.75 6.12 20.05
CA THR A 23 6.03 5.73 20.66
C THR A 23 6.56 6.92 21.48
N PRO A 24 6.82 6.77 22.80
CA PRO A 24 7.35 7.85 23.60
C PRO A 24 8.74 8.25 23.09
N SER A 25 8.96 9.57 23.00
CA SER A 25 10.21 10.17 22.52
C SER A 25 11.39 9.68 23.37
N ALA A 26 12.28 8.91 22.75
CA ALA A 26 13.46 8.36 23.40
C ALA A 26 14.40 9.50 23.84
N LYS A 27 14.78 9.50 25.13
CA LYS A 27 15.87 10.35 25.64
C LYS A 27 17.14 10.03 24.84
N GLN A 28 17.68 11.04 24.18
CA GLN A 28 18.82 10.94 23.28
C GLN A 28 20.09 10.66 24.08
N THR A 29 20.51 9.40 24.13
CA THR A 29 21.88 9.05 24.53
C THR A 29 22.75 9.13 23.28
N GLU A 30 23.74 10.03 23.32
CA GLU A 30 24.69 10.23 22.23
C GLU A 30 25.45 8.92 21.95
N SER A 31 25.03 8.21 20.91
CA SER A 31 25.54 6.90 20.54
C SER A 31 25.95 6.93 19.08
N VAL A 32 27.12 6.35 18.78
CA VAL A 32 27.64 6.25 17.42
C VAL A 32 26.83 5.17 16.67
N PRO A 33 26.26 5.48 15.49
CA PRO A 33 25.49 4.49 14.74
C PRO A 33 26.41 3.37 14.22
N LEU A 34 25.99 2.12 14.41
CA LEU A 34 26.70 0.93 13.94
C LEU A 34 26.74 0.80 12.40
N HIS A 35 25.85 1.51 11.70
CA HIS A 35 25.67 1.39 10.25
C HIS A 35 25.62 2.75 9.57
N LYS A 36 25.95 2.74 8.28
CA LYS A 36 25.84 3.94 7.44
C LYS A 36 24.37 4.37 7.33
N PRO A 37 24.08 5.67 7.25
CA PRO A 37 22.72 6.14 7.07
C PRO A 37 22.11 5.60 5.77
N TYR A 38 20.84 5.21 5.83
CA TYR A 38 20.10 4.75 4.66
C TYR A 38 20.05 5.86 3.59
N ARG A 39 20.07 5.43 2.32
CA ARG A 39 19.93 6.29 1.15
C ARG A 39 18.87 5.69 0.24
N LEU A 40 17.88 6.52 -0.11
CA LEU A 40 16.86 6.14 -1.06
C LEU A 40 17.51 5.89 -2.43
N PRO A 41 17.16 4.81 -3.15
CA PRO A 41 17.67 4.61 -4.51
C PRO A 41 17.18 5.73 -5.44
N ALA A 42 18.05 6.15 -6.37
CA ALA A 42 17.70 7.14 -7.41
C ALA A 42 16.91 6.54 -8.58
N ARG A 43 16.95 5.21 -8.73
CA ARG A 43 16.25 4.46 -9.79
C ARG A 43 15.48 3.31 -9.19
N CYS A 44 14.31 3.02 -9.75
CA CYS A 44 13.47 1.91 -9.32
C CYS A 44 14.23 0.57 -9.47
N PRO A 45 14.30 -0.27 -8.42
CA PRO A 45 14.99 -1.56 -8.51
C PRO A 45 14.29 -2.56 -9.44
N ILE A 46 13.04 -2.29 -9.83
CA ILE A 46 12.23 -3.17 -10.69
C ILE A 46 12.33 -2.73 -12.15
N CYS A 47 11.91 -1.50 -12.45
CA CYS A 47 11.82 -1.02 -13.84
C CYS A 47 12.91 -0.02 -14.24
N ARG A 48 13.81 0.35 -13.30
CA ARG A 48 14.90 1.32 -13.50
C ARG A 48 14.46 2.74 -13.89
N SER A 49 13.17 3.05 -13.81
CA SER A 49 12.67 4.43 -13.95
C SER A 49 13.17 5.32 -12.83
N GLU A 50 13.07 6.64 -12.99
CA GLU A 50 13.40 7.59 -11.94
C GLU A 50 12.55 7.39 -10.69
N ILE A 51 13.12 7.70 -9.53
CA ILE A 51 12.36 7.85 -8.31
C ILE A 51 12.25 9.34 -8.02
N GLU A 52 11.01 9.81 -7.95
CA GLU A 52 10.66 11.21 -7.77
C GLU A 52 10.00 11.38 -6.40
N ARG A 53 10.28 12.51 -5.75
CA ARG A 53 9.63 12.91 -4.50
C ARG A 53 9.15 14.33 -4.68
N GLU A 54 7.84 14.51 -4.62
CA GLU A 54 7.22 15.82 -4.75
C GLU A 54 7.61 16.71 -3.56
N GLU A 55 7.61 18.02 -3.80
CA GLU A 55 7.97 18.99 -2.77
C GLU A 55 6.95 18.94 -1.62
N GLY A 56 7.45 18.80 -0.39
CA GLY A 56 6.61 18.66 0.80
C GLY A 56 6.10 17.24 1.07
N GLU A 57 6.32 16.27 0.18
CA GLU A 57 5.92 14.88 0.42
C GLU A 57 7.01 14.05 1.10
N ALA A 58 6.60 13.19 2.05
CA ALA A 58 7.49 12.24 2.71
C ALA A 58 7.84 11.03 1.82
N VAL A 59 6.90 10.63 0.95
CA VAL A 59 6.99 9.40 0.15
C VAL A 59 7.61 9.72 -1.22
N ALA A 60 8.61 8.93 -1.60
CA ALA A 60 9.14 8.94 -2.96
C ALA A 60 8.52 7.81 -3.78
N ARG A 61 8.19 8.06 -5.03
CA ARG A 61 7.52 7.10 -5.92
C ARG A 61 8.32 6.88 -7.20
N CYS A 62 8.19 5.67 -7.74
CA CYS A 62 8.73 5.37 -9.06
C CYS A 62 7.87 6.05 -10.13
N SER A 63 8.49 6.74 -11.09
CA SER A 63 7.77 7.42 -12.19
C SER A 63 7.43 6.53 -13.38
N GLY A 64 7.83 5.26 -13.33
CA GLY A 64 7.62 4.29 -14.41
C GLY A 64 6.16 3.91 -14.71
N GLY A 65 5.20 4.27 -13.85
CA GLY A 65 3.78 4.01 -14.08
C GLY A 65 3.49 2.57 -14.52
N MET A 66 2.71 2.41 -15.59
CA MET A 66 2.34 1.10 -16.17
C MET A 66 3.50 0.32 -16.81
N LEU A 67 4.66 0.95 -17.06
CA LEU A 67 5.87 0.24 -17.49
C LEU A 67 6.51 -0.53 -16.32
N CYS A 68 6.24 -0.11 -15.08
CA CYS A 68 6.75 -0.79 -13.91
C CYS A 68 5.89 -2.01 -13.57
N GLN A 69 6.47 -3.21 -13.62
CA GLN A 69 5.78 -4.46 -13.30
C GLN A 69 5.04 -4.41 -11.95
N ALA A 70 5.68 -3.85 -10.91
CA ALA A 70 5.05 -3.74 -9.60
C ALA A 70 3.86 -2.78 -9.56
N GLN A 71 3.96 -1.62 -10.22
CA GLN A 71 2.84 -0.68 -10.28
C GLN A 71 1.72 -1.19 -11.17
N ARG A 72 2.06 -1.89 -12.26
CA ARG A 72 1.08 -2.54 -13.12
C ARG A 72 0.28 -3.61 -12.37
N ALA A 73 0.95 -4.48 -11.62
CA ALA A 73 0.30 -5.47 -10.76
C ALA A 73 -0.63 -4.80 -9.75
N GLN A 74 -0.14 -3.82 -8.97
CA GLN A 74 -0.95 -3.11 -7.98
C GLN A 74 -2.10 -2.31 -8.61
N GLY A 75 -1.89 -1.69 -9.75
CA GLY A 75 -2.93 -0.99 -10.50
C GLY A 75 -4.04 -1.94 -10.97
N LEU A 76 -3.68 -3.11 -11.46
CA LEU A 76 -4.65 -4.15 -11.87
C LEU A 76 -5.40 -4.74 -10.68
N ILE A 77 -4.72 -4.96 -9.54
CA ILE A 77 -5.35 -5.39 -8.29
C ILE A 77 -6.39 -4.38 -7.83
N HIS A 78 -6.04 -3.09 -7.84
CA HIS A 78 -6.99 -2.04 -7.51
C HIS A 78 -8.16 -2.00 -8.51
N PHE A 79 -7.87 -2.08 -9.81
CA PHE A 79 -8.87 -2.07 -10.87
C PHE A 79 -9.89 -3.21 -10.73
N ALA A 80 -9.44 -4.43 -10.42
CA ALA A 80 -10.31 -5.60 -10.25
C ALA A 80 -11.09 -5.61 -8.92
N SER A 81 -10.73 -4.75 -7.96
CA SER A 81 -11.30 -4.77 -6.62
C SER A 81 -12.80 -4.44 -6.56
N ARG A 82 -13.46 -4.86 -5.47
CA ARG A 82 -14.89 -4.59 -5.18
C ARG A 82 -15.29 -3.11 -5.22
N LYS A 83 -14.37 -2.19 -4.96
CA LYS A 83 -14.64 -0.74 -4.97
C LYS A 83 -14.36 -0.09 -6.33
N ALA A 84 -13.90 -0.88 -7.31
CA ALA A 84 -13.58 -0.43 -8.66
C ALA A 84 -14.47 -1.17 -9.67
N MET A 85 -13.93 -2.12 -10.44
CA MET A 85 -14.69 -2.86 -11.46
C MET A 85 -15.38 -4.12 -10.97
N ASP A 86 -15.13 -4.54 -9.72
CA ASP A 86 -15.77 -5.71 -9.09
C ASP A 86 -15.67 -6.99 -9.94
N ILE A 87 -14.44 -7.35 -10.33
CA ILE A 87 -14.20 -8.53 -11.18
C ILE A 87 -14.11 -9.76 -10.28
N ASP A 88 -15.24 -10.45 -10.13
CA ASP A 88 -15.32 -11.68 -9.35
C ASP A 88 -14.33 -12.75 -9.85
N GLY A 89 -13.66 -13.38 -8.89
CA GLY A 89 -12.73 -14.48 -9.15
C GLY A 89 -11.33 -14.06 -9.62
N LEU A 90 -11.07 -12.78 -9.90
CA LEU A 90 -9.76 -12.26 -10.28
C LEU A 90 -8.99 -11.75 -9.04
N GLY A 91 -8.28 -12.64 -8.37
CA GLY A 91 -7.51 -12.35 -7.15
C GLY A 91 -6.08 -11.87 -7.39
N GLU A 92 -5.45 -11.34 -6.34
CA GLU A 92 -4.09 -10.79 -6.36
C GLU A 92 -3.06 -11.74 -7.01
N LYS A 93 -2.99 -13.00 -6.57
CA LYS A 93 -2.02 -13.97 -7.08
C LYS A 93 -2.15 -14.22 -8.59
N GLN A 94 -3.38 -14.22 -9.12
CA GLN A 94 -3.61 -14.44 -10.55
C GLN A 94 -3.18 -13.22 -11.35
N ILE A 95 -3.48 -12.01 -10.87
CA ILE A 95 -3.03 -10.76 -11.49
C ILE A 95 -1.50 -10.69 -11.51
N GLU A 96 -0.84 -11.02 -10.39
CA GLU A 96 0.62 -11.06 -10.32
C GLU A 96 1.22 -12.04 -11.33
N GLN A 97 0.64 -13.23 -11.48
CA GLN A 97 1.06 -14.21 -12.49
C GLN A 97 0.86 -13.72 -13.91
N LEU A 98 -0.30 -13.16 -14.23
CA LEU A 98 -0.62 -12.59 -15.54
C LEU A 98 0.35 -11.46 -15.91
N VAL A 99 0.70 -10.62 -14.94
CA VAL A 99 1.64 -9.51 -15.11
C VAL A 99 3.08 -10.01 -15.23
N ALA A 100 3.48 -11.03 -14.47
CA ALA A 100 4.81 -11.63 -14.52
C ALA A 100 5.09 -12.39 -15.82
N GLN A 101 4.05 -13.01 -16.40
CA GLN A 101 4.10 -13.63 -17.72
C GLN A 101 3.91 -12.62 -18.87
N ASP A 102 3.71 -11.33 -18.53
CA ASP A 102 3.49 -10.24 -19.48
C ASP A 102 2.27 -10.45 -20.40
N LEU A 103 1.30 -11.26 -19.94
CA LEU A 103 0.02 -11.52 -20.60
C LEU A 103 -0.94 -10.32 -20.48
N VAL A 104 -0.75 -9.48 -19.47
CA VAL A 104 -1.55 -8.28 -19.21
C VAL A 104 -0.62 -7.08 -19.02
N ARG A 105 -0.72 -6.11 -19.93
CA ARG A 105 0.08 -4.88 -19.94
C ARG A 105 -0.75 -3.65 -19.59
N HIS A 106 -2.04 -3.69 -19.90
CA HIS A 106 -3.01 -2.61 -19.68
C HIS A 106 -4.32 -3.16 -19.10
N PHE A 107 -5.14 -2.27 -18.50
CA PHE A 107 -6.43 -2.66 -17.93
C PHE A 107 -7.36 -3.33 -18.95
N ALA A 108 -7.34 -2.85 -20.20
CA ALA A 108 -8.18 -3.38 -21.28
C ALA A 108 -7.83 -4.83 -21.67
N ASP A 109 -6.61 -5.29 -21.39
CA ASP A 109 -6.18 -6.64 -21.77
C ASP A 109 -6.96 -7.71 -20.99
N LEU A 110 -7.44 -7.40 -19.78
CA LEU A 110 -8.28 -8.30 -18.99
C LEU A 110 -9.55 -8.75 -19.75
N TYR A 111 -10.09 -7.89 -20.61
CA TYR A 111 -11.27 -8.19 -21.42
C TYR A 111 -10.95 -8.96 -22.71
N ARG A 112 -9.67 -9.22 -22.98
CA ARG A 112 -9.19 -9.90 -24.19
C ARG A 112 -8.56 -11.26 -23.90
N ILE A 113 -8.37 -11.62 -22.63
CA ILE A 113 -7.84 -12.92 -22.23
C ILE A 113 -8.87 -14.00 -22.54
N ASP A 114 -8.42 -15.11 -23.13
CA ASP A 114 -9.24 -16.27 -23.40
C ASP A 114 -9.03 -17.38 -22.34
N ILE A 115 -9.99 -18.31 -22.26
CA ILE A 115 -9.96 -19.43 -21.32
C ILE A 115 -8.68 -20.28 -21.48
N PRO A 116 -8.23 -20.62 -22.70
CA PRO A 116 -7.00 -21.38 -22.87
C PRO A 116 -5.76 -20.70 -22.28
N THR A 117 -5.69 -19.36 -22.30
CA THR A 117 -4.59 -18.62 -21.70
C THR A 117 -4.60 -18.70 -20.17
N LEU A 118 -5.78 -18.73 -19.53
CA LEU A 118 -5.93 -18.84 -18.08
C LEU A 118 -5.64 -20.23 -17.51
N GLN A 119 -5.70 -21.27 -18.36
CA GLN A 119 -5.56 -22.68 -17.96
C GLN A 119 -4.14 -23.25 -18.17
N LYS A 120 -3.18 -22.39 -18.53
CA LYS A 120 -1.76 -22.76 -18.64
C LYS A 120 -1.10 -22.84 -17.27
#